data_AF-A0A4D7C5S4-F1
#
_entry.id   AF-A0A4D7C5S4-F1
#
_cell.length_a   1.000
_cell.length_b   1.000
_cell.length_c   1.000
_cell.angle_alpha   90.00
_cell.angle_beta   90.00
_cell.angle_gamma   90.00
#
_symmetry.space_group_name_H-M   'P 1'
#
loop_
_entity.id
_entity.type
_entity.pdbx_description
1 polymer ?
#
loop_
_entity_poly.entity_id
_entity_poly.type
_entity_poly.pdbx_seq_one_letter_code
_entity_poly.pdbx_strand_id
1 'polypeptide(L)' 'MIGGFVDKHLDSLDDAAIAWVERLLEENDVDIMAWVIGTAPCPDAYRGPLFDAMQRLDYLTIAR' A
#
# COMPACT_ATOMS: atom_id res chain seq x y z
N MET A 1 7.87 5.47 -1.48
CA MET A 1 6.79 5.04 -2.40
C MET A 1 5.40 5.12 -1.76
N ILE A 2 5.25 4.84 -0.47
CA ILE A 2 3.95 4.91 0.22
C ILE A 2 3.51 6.35 0.53
N GLY A 3 4.44 7.28 0.80
CA GLY A 3 4.09 8.69 1.10
C GLY A 3 3.23 9.40 0.04
N GLY A 4 3.43 9.11 -1.25
CA GLY A 4 2.62 9.70 -2.34
C GLY A 4 1.22 9.07 -2.49
N PHE A 5 1.04 7.81 -2.08
CA PHE A 5 -0.28 7.18 -1.98
C PHE A 5 -1.08 7.79 -0.83
N VAL A 6 -0.40 7.98 0.31
CA VAL A 6 -0.96 8.58 1.51
C VAL A 6 -1.36 10.04 1.25
N ASP A 7 -0.49 10.86 0.67
CA ASP A 7 -0.82 12.26 0.30
C ASP A 7 -2.03 12.39 -0.64
N LYS A 8 -2.22 11.43 -1.56
CA LYS A 8 -3.31 11.46 -2.54
C LYS A 8 -4.65 10.97 -1.98
N HIS A 9 -4.61 10.12 -0.95
CA HIS A 9 -5.79 9.48 -0.37
C HIS A 9 -6.12 9.93 1.06
N LEU A 10 -5.26 10.72 1.70
CA LEU A 10 -5.35 11.15 3.10
C LEU A 10 -6.72 11.71 3.50
N ASP A 11 -7.31 12.53 2.64
CA ASP A 11 -8.63 13.16 2.89
C ASP A 11 -9.79 12.15 2.89
N SER A 12 -9.56 10.91 2.42
CA SER A 12 -10.55 9.84 2.32
C SER A 12 -10.24 8.62 3.21
N LEU A 13 -9.12 8.63 3.92
CA LEU A 13 -8.74 7.55 4.83
C LEU A 13 -9.45 7.75 6.17
N ASP A 14 -10.17 6.73 6.63
CA ASP A 14 -10.68 6.68 8.00
C ASP A 14 -9.57 6.20 8.96
N ASP A 15 -9.82 6.29 10.27
CA ASP A 15 -8.85 5.89 11.30
C ASP A 15 -8.35 4.44 11.12
N ALA A 16 -9.20 3.56 10.61
CA ALA A 16 -8.84 2.17 10.33
C ALA A 16 -7.87 2.04 9.15
N ALA A 17 -8.09 2.83 8.09
CA ALA A 17 -7.22 2.89 6.94
C ALA A 17 -5.87 3.54 7.26
N ILE A 18 -5.86 4.56 8.12
CA ILE A 18 -4.62 5.17 8.64
C ILE A 18 -3.80 4.11 9.40
N ALA A 19 -4.42 3.42 10.37
CA ALA A 19 -3.73 2.37 11.14
C ALA A 19 -3.24 1.21 10.24
N TRP A 20 -3.96 0.90 9.17
CA TRP A 20 -3.53 -0.10 8.19
C TRP A 20 -2.26 0.34 7.44
N VAL A 21 -2.22 1.60 6.99
CA VAL A 21 -1.05 2.17 6.30
C VAL A 21 0.16 2.23 7.23
N GLU A 22 -0.02 2.66 8.49
CA GLU A 22 1.06 2.71 9.48
C GLU A 22 1.67 1.33 9.69
N ARG A 23 0.84 0.30 9.82
CA ARG A 23 1.30 -1.10 9.92
C ARG A 23 1.98 -1.62 8.67
N LEU A 24 1.63 -1.10 7.50
CA LEU A 24 2.30 -1.47 6.26
C LEU A 24 3.66 -0.76 6.14
N LEU A 25 3.78 0.47 6.64
CA LEU A 25 5.04 1.23 6.67
C LEU A 25 6.10 0.62 7.59
N GLU A 26 5.69 -0.22 8.55
CA GLU A 26 6.60 -0.99 9.41
C GLU A 26 7.23 -2.20 8.68
N GLU A 27 6.64 -2.64 7.56
CA GLU A 27 7.13 -3.77 6.78
C GLU A 27 8.27 -3.35 5.82
N ASN A 28 9.05 -4.33 5.36
CA ASN A 28 10.15 -4.06 4.45
C ASN A 28 9.63 -3.71 3.04
N ASP A 29 10.14 -2.61 2.46
CA ASP A 29 9.80 -2.19 1.09
C ASP A 29 9.94 -3.34 0.06
N VAL A 30 10.92 -4.24 0.22
CA VAL A 30 11.13 -5.39 -0.67
C VAL A 30 9.96 -6.39 -0.56
N ASP A 31 9.49 -6.65 0.65
CA ASP A 31 8.39 -7.59 0.90
C ASP A 31 7.06 -7.00 0.43
N ILE A 32 6.82 -5.73 0.73
CA ILE A 32 5.64 -4.99 0.24
C ILE A 32 5.60 -5.01 -1.28
N MET A 33 6.73 -4.70 -1.94
CA MET A 33 6.80 -4.76 -3.40
C MET A 33 6.60 -6.18 -3.92
N ALA A 34 7.12 -7.20 -3.24
CA ALA A 34 6.89 -8.59 -3.64
C ALA A 34 5.40 -8.97 -3.58
N TRP A 35 4.66 -8.48 -2.58
CA TRP A 35 3.21 -8.67 -2.49
C TRP A 35 2.45 -7.91 -3.58
N VAL A 36 2.84 -6.65 -3.81
CA VAL A 36 2.20 -5.76 -4.79
C VAL A 36 2.38 -6.27 -6.22
N ILE A 37 3.59 -6.70 -6.59
CA ILE A 37 3.90 -7.25 -7.92
C ILE A 37 3.40 -8.70 -8.07
N GLY A 38 3.03 -9.35 -6.95
CA GLY A 38 2.54 -10.73 -6.93
C GLY A 38 3.64 -11.79 -7.00
N THR A 39 4.89 -11.43 -6.69
CA THR A 39 6.00 -12.39 -6.56
C THR A 39 6.01 -13.11 -5.20
N ALA A 40 5.27 -12.60 -4.22
CA ALA A 40 5.01 -13.24 -2.93
C ALA A 40 3.53 -13.08 -2.52
N PRO A 41 2.96 -14.00 -1.72
CA PRO A 41 1.59 -13.87 -1.23
C PRO A 41 1.48 -12.76 -0.18
N CYS A 42 0.45 -11.91 -0.33
CA CYS A 42 0.10 -10.91 0.68
C CYS A 42 -0.43 -11.59 1.96
N PRO A 43 0.05 -11.18 3.16
CA PRO A 43 -0.50 -11.65 4.43
C PRO A 43 -1.97 -11.25 4.62
N ASP A 44 -2.76 -12.10 5.28
CA ASP A 44 -4.20 -11.85 5.49
C ASP A 44 -4.49 -10.57 6.26
N ALA A 45 -3.56 -10.11 7.11
CA ALA A 45 -3.66 -8.84 7.83
C ALA A 45 -3.70 -7.62 6.91
N TYR A 46 -3.15 -7.72 5.70
CA TYR A 46 -3.10 -6.65 4.72
C TYR A 46 -4.15 -6.80 3.61
N ARG A 47 -4.80 -7.96 3.49
CA ARG A 47 -5.84 -8.17 2.48
C ARG A 47 -7.02 -7.23 2.69
N GLY A 48 -7.50 -6.65 1.59
CA GLY A 48 -8.66 -5.78 1.61
C GLY A 48 -8.63 -4.74 0.50
N PRO A 49 -9.65 -3.87 0.44
CA PRO A 49 -9.82 -2.90 -0.64
C PRO A 49 -8.65 -1.90 -0.77
N LEU A 50 -7.94 -1.60 0.33
CA LEU A 50 -6.75 -0.74 0.31
C LEU A 50 -5.55 -1.43 -0.36
N PHE A 51 -5.37 -2.73 -0.13
CA PHE A 51 -4.31 -3.50 -0.79
C PHE A 51 -4.61 -3.70 -2.28
N ASP A 52 -5.88 -3.95 -2.61
CA ASP A 52 -6.33 -4.01 -4.01
C ASP A 52 -6.08 -2.67 -4.72
N ALA A 53 -6.30 -1.54 -4.02
CA ALA A 53 -5.94 -0.22 -4.53
C ALA A 53 -4.42 -0.05 -4.71
N MET A 54 -3.61 -0.54 -3.77
CA MET A 54 -2.15 -0.54 -3.91
C MET A 54 -1.67 -1.35 -5.12
N GLN A 55 -2.26 -2.51 -5.39
CA GLN A 55 -1.89 -3.33 -6.55
C GLN A 55 -2.16 -2.66 -7.90
N ARG A 56 -3.02 -1.63 -7.95
CA ARG A 56 -3.28 -0.88 -9.20
C ARG A 56 -2.09 0.00 -9.63
N LEU A 57 -1.14 0.28 -8.72
CA LEU A 57 0.07 1.08 -8.97
C LEU A 57 -0.20 2.47 -9.59
N ASP A 58 -1.43 3.00 -9.49
CA ASP A 58 -1.86 4.26 -10.12
C ASP A 58 -1.32 5.52 -9.42
N TYR A 59 -0.53 5.33 -8.37
CA TYR A 59 0.22 6.32 -7.61
C TYR A 59 1.73 6.23 -7.86
N LEU A 60 2.21 5.17 -8.52
CA LEU A 60 3.60 5.07 -8.95
C LEU A 60 3.75 5.76 -10.30
N THR A 61 3.99 7.07 -10.27
CA THR A 61 4.61 7.74 -11.41
C THR A 61 6.02 7.19 -11.53
N ILE A 62 6.23 6.15 -12.35
CA ILE A 62 7.58 5.73 -12.72
C ILE A 62 8.19 6.93 -13.45
N ALA A 63 9.03 7.69 -12.76
CA ALA A 63 9.83 8.73 -13.38
C ALA A 63 10.69 8.02 -14.44
N ARG A 64 10.39 8.28 -15.70
CA ARG A 64 11.11 7.75 -16.86
C ARG A 64 12.45 8.47 -17.02
#